data_AF-A0A0J1GN99-F1
#
_entry.id   AF-A0A0J1GN99-F1
#
_cell.length_a   1.000
_cell.length_b   1.000
_cell.length_c   1.000
_cell.angle_alpha   90.00
_cell.angle_beta   90.00
_cell.angle_gamma   90.00
#
_symmetry.space_group_name_H-M   'P 1'
#
loop_
_entity.id
_entity.type
_entity.pdbx_description
1 polymer ?
#
loop_
_entity_poly.entity_id
_entity_poly.type
_entity_poly.pdbx_seq_one_letter_code
_entity_poly.pdbx_strand_id
1 'polypeptide(L)'
;MRIIIILLCLSLSGCMMFSGCLPWYSMDERYLLVDEILDLNTYSPDVEKTLQVELFSVQTENINCTQGKGSLCQYEYFITVSTLDAEPVTNSFDLEVGGEVVDIEWIPTERHHTAMIQLHVLPYTSQALNPEATLSALPQTVLITVTPDQIQENTIN
;
A
#
# COMPACT_ATOMS: atom_id res chain seq x y z
N MET A 1 -21.21 -57.17 -32.50
CA MET A 1 -19.92 -56.44 -32.37
C MET A 1 -19.99 -55.03 -32.99
N ARG A 2 -20.96 -54.19 -32.58
CA ARG A 2 -21.02 -52.78 -33.02
C ARG A 2 -21.40 -51.81 -31.89
N ILE A 3 -21.64 -52.31 -30.68
CA ILE A 3 -22.08 -51.51 -29.52
C ILE A 3 -20.91 -51.13 -28.59
N ILE A 4 -19.76 -51.80 -28.70
CA ILE A 4 -18.61 -51.57 -27.80
C ILE A 4 -17.80 -50.32 -28.19
N ILE A 5 -17.93 -49.82 -29.42
CA ILE A 5 -17.11 -48.67 -29.91
C ILE A 5 -17.68 -47.32 -29.44
N ILE A 6 -18.98 -47.23 -29.13
CA ILE A 6 -19.59 -45.95 -28.72
C ILE A 6 -19.29 -45.63 -27.24
N LEU A 7 -19.04 -46.63 -26.40
CA LEU A 7 -18.69 -46.40 -24.99
C LEU A 7 -17.25 -45.92 -24.78
N LEU A 8 -16.36 -46.08 -25.77
CA LEU A 8 -14.95 -45.68 -25.66
C LEU A 8 -14.69 -44.23 -26.12
N CYS A 9 -15.64 -43.59 -26.82
CA CYS A 9 -15.53 -42.19 -27.23
C CYS A 9 -16.13 -41.20 -26.20
N LEU A 10 -16.89 -41.68 -25.22
CA LEU A 10 -17.46 -40.87 -24.14
C LEU A 10 -16.50 -40.66 -22.96
N SER A 11 -15.33 -41.31 -22.94
CA SER A 11 -14.32 -41.15 -21.89
C SER A 11 -13.18 -40.18 -22.25
N LEU A 12 -13.20 -39.57 -23.45
CA LEU A 12 -12.17 -38.61 -23.91
C LEU A 12 -12.63 -37.14 -23.88
N SER A 13 -13.87 -36.85 -23.49
CA SER A 13 -14.38 -35.49 -23.23
C SER A 13 -14.49 -35.18 -21.73
N GLY A 14 -13.49 -35.63 -20.97
CA GLY A 14 -13.29 -35.28 -19.56
C GLY A 14 -12.26 -34.16 -19.35
N CYS A 15 -12.13 -33.22 -20.30
CA CYS A 15 -11.40 -31.96 -20.09
C CYS A 15 -12.42 -30.84 -19.89
N MET A 16 -13.17 -30.83 -18.79
CA MET A 16 -13.85 -29.62 -18.32
C MET A 16 -13.90 -29.61 -16.80
N MET A 17 -13.40 -28.50 -16.24
CA MET A 17 -13.52 -28.07 -14.85
C MET A 17 -12.59 -28.75 -13.83
N PHE A 18 -11.30 -28.76 -14.12
CA PHE A 18 -10.33 -28.42 -13.08
C PHE A 18 -9.44 -27.29 -13.62
N SER A 19 -10.04 -26.13 -13.87
CA SER A 19 -9.30 -24.87 -13.76
C SER A 19 -9.05 -24.60 -12.28
N GLY A 20 -8.33 -25.51 -11.62
CA GLY A 20 -7.43 -25.15 -10.55
C GLY A 20 -6.18 -24.53 -11.17
N CYS A 21 -6.37 -23.52 -12.03
CA CYS A 21 -5.32 -22.56 -12.31
C CYS A 21 -5.13 -21.84 -10.98
N LEU A 22 -4.05 -22.22 -10.30
CA LEU A 22 -3.30 -21.55 -9.24
C LEU A 22 -4.13 -20.69 -8.27
N PRO A 23 -3.98 -20.80 -6.94
CA PRO A 23 -4.34 -19.68 -6.08
C PRO A 23 -3.42 -18.53 -6.49
N TRP A 24 -3.89 -17.73 -7.44
CA TRP A 24 -3.35 -16.43 -7.75
C TRP A 24 -3.50 -15.69 -6.44
N TYR A 25 -2.37 -15.43 -5.80
CA TYR A 25 -2.26 -14.40 -4.79
C TYR A 25 -3.08 -13.23 -5.34
N SER A 26 -4.20 -12.90 -4.70
CA SER A 26 -5.07 -11.83 -5.15
C SER A 26 -4.32 -10.53 -4.94
N MET A 27 -3.51 -10.18 -5.93
CA MET A 27 -2.80 -8.92 -5.99
C MET A 27 -3.88 -7.85 -5.86
N ASP A 28 -3.83 -7.12 -4.75
CA ASP A 28 -4.73 -6.01 -4.49
C ASP A 28 -4.74 -5.09 -5.72
N GLU A 29 -5.92 -4.80 -6.29
CA GLU A 29 -6.03 -4.05 -7.53
C GLU A 29 -5.39 -2.65 -7.41
N ARG A 30 -5.26 -2.14 -6.17
CA ARG A 30 -4.56 -0.90 -5.84
C ARG A 30 -3.10 -0.90 -6.25
N TYR A 31 -2.42 -2.06 -6.29
CA TYR A 31 -1.03 -2.16 -6.79
C TYR A 31 -0.89 -1.72 -8.25
N LEU A 32 -1.97 -1.74 -9.04
CA LEU A 32 -1.96 -1.27 -10.43
C LEU A 32 -2.05 0.26 -10.55
N LEU A 33 -2.43 0.94 -9.47
CA LEU A 33 -2.63 2.39 -9.38
C LEU A 33 -1.54 3.09 -8.56
N VAL A 34 -0.54 2.32 -8.10
CA VAL A 34 0.59 2.84 -7.31
C VAL A 34 1.43 3.78 -8.16
N ASP A 35 1.64 4.97 -7.63
CA ASP A 35 2.55 5.98 -8.19
C ASP A 35 3.97 5.77 -7.66
N GLU A 36 4.09 5.58 -6.33
CA GLU A 36 5.37 5.39 -5.65
C GLU A 36 5.28 4.35 -4.52
N ILE A 37 6.39 3.65 -4.31
CA ILE A 37 6.61 2.73 -3.19
C ILE A 37 7.86 3.19 -2.44
N LEU A 38 7.70 3.48 -1.15
CA LEU A 38 8.81 3.85 -0.26
C LEU A 38 9.09 2.70 0.70
N ASP A 39 10.29 2.12 0.62
CA ASP A 39 10.79 1.19 1.63
C ASP A 39 11.16 1.95 2.90
N LEU A 40 10.28 1.89 3.91
CA LEU A 40 10.44 2.66 5.13
C LEU A 40 11.64 2.16 5.94
N ASN A 41 12.11 0.93 5.73
CA ASN A 41 13.23 0.37 6.48
C ASN A 41 14.56 1.06 6.13
N THR A 42 14.63 1.76 5.00
CA THR A 42 15.80 2.57 4.60
C THR A 42 15.95 3.87 5.41
N TYR A 43 14.89 4.30 6.10
CA TYR A 43 14.87 5.52 6.93
C TYR A 43 15.35 5.22 8.35
N SER A 44 15.94 6.23 9.00
CA SER A 44 16.52 6.15 10.35
C SER A 44 17.38 4.88 10.53
N PRO A 45 18.55 4.78 9.85
CA PRO A 45 19.36 3.56 9.80
C PRO A 45 19.88 3.11 11.17
N ASP A 46 19.94 4.04 12.14
CA ASP A 46 20.40 3.77 13.51
C ASP A 46 19.30 3.14 14.40
N VAL A 47 18.06 3.04 13.91
CA VAL A 47 16.95 2.40 14.64
C VAL A 47 16.86 0.93 14.22
N GLU A 48 16.91 0.04 15.21
CA GLU A 48 16.68 -1.40 15.03
C GLU A 48 15.22 -1.66 14.62
N LYS A 49 15.03 -2.41 13.54
CA LYS A 49 13.71 -2.69 12.95
C LYS A 49 13.46 -4.19 13.00
N THR A 50 12.31 -4.58 13.55
CA THR A 50 11.90 -6.00 13.62
C THR A 50 10.82 -6.35 12.59
N LEU A 51 10.37 -5.37 11.80
CA LEU A 51 9.34 -5.49 10.78
C LEU A 51 9.86 -4.87 9.48
N GLN A 52 9.43 -5.41 8.34
CA GLN A 52 9.55 -4.75 7.04
C GLN A 52 8.28 -3.93 6.82
N VAL A 53 8.44 -2.65 6.49
CA VAL A 53 7.33 -1.72 6.29
C VAL A 53 7.55 -0.94 5.00
N GLU A 54 6.54 -0.90 4.13
CA GLU A 54 6.56 -0.10 2.91
C GLU A 54 5.34 0.82 2.87
N LEU A 55 5.52 2.04 2.38
CA LEU A 55 4.46 3.01 2.17
C LEU A 55 4.17 3.12 0.68
N PHE A 56 2.92 2.98 0.31
CA PHE A 56 2.44 3.10 -1.05
C PHE A 56 1.66 4.39 -1.21
N SER A 57 1.91 5.12 -2.29
CA SER A 57 1.09 6.25 -2.72
C SER A 57 0.27 5.87 -3.95
N VAL A 58 -1.02 6.21 -3.91
CA VAL A 58 -1.96 5.97 -5.01
C VAL A 58 -2.60 7.30 -5.37
N GLN A 59 -2.63 7.61 -6.66
CA GLN A 59 -3.30 8.83 -7.12
C GLN A 59 -4.81 8.68 -6.91
N THR A 60 -5.44 9.69 -6.32
CA THR A 60 -6.90 9.71 -6.17
C THR A 60 -7.58 9.90 -7.53
N GLU A 61 -8.48 8.97 -7.88
CA GLU A 61 -9.15 8.92 -9.19
C GLU A 61 -9.98 10.19 -9.51
N ASN A 62 -10.35 10.96 -8.48
CA ASN A 62 -11.25 12.10 -8.61
C ASN A 62 -10.59 13.41 -9.06
N ILE A 63 -9.26 13.43 -9.27
CA ILE A 63 -8.54 14.63 -9.69
C ILE A 63 -7.84 14.37 -11.02
N ASN A 64 -8.17 15.19 -12.02
CA ASN A 64 -7.43 15.25 -13.29
C ASN A 64 -6.01 15.75 -13.01
N CYS A 65 -5.13 14.84 -12.62
CA CYS A 65 -3.68 14.98 -12.68
C CYS A 65 -3.28 15.12 -14.16
N THR A 66 -3.49 16.32 -14.70
CA THR A 66 -3.21 16.58 -16.10
C THR A 66 -1.69 16.60 -16.21
N GLN A 67 -1.11 15.64 -16.94
CA GLN A 67 0.31 15.65 -17.29
C GLN A 67 0.62 16.91 -18.11
N GLY A 68 0.84 18.03 -17.42
CA GLY A 68 0.78 19.35 -18.03
C GLY A 68 0.70 20.46 -16.98
N LYS A 69 1.84 20.72 -16.33
CA LYS A 69 2.19 21.94 -15.58
C LYS A 69 1.04 22.62 -14.82
N GLY A 70 0.92 22.31 -13.53
CA GLY A 70 0.36 23.25 -12.56
C GLY A 70 -0.52 22.64 -11.48
N SER A 71 -1.17 21.49 -11.69
CA SER A 71 -1.97 20.88 -10.63
C SER A 71 -1.11 19.95 -9.76
N LEU A 72 -1.30 20.06 -8.43
CA LEU A 72 -0.77 19.09 -7.48
C LEU A 72 -1.64 17.83 -7.53
N CYS A 73 -1.01 16.67 -7.64
CA CYS A 73 -1.69 15.38 -7.51
C CYS A 73 -1.99 15.12 -6.03
N GLN A 74 -3.22 14.68 -5.77
CA GLN A 74 -3.60 14.23 -4.44
C GLN A 74 -3.41 12.73 -4.34
N TYR A 75 -2.73 12.32 -3.27
CA TYR A 75 -2.43 10.92 -3.01
C TYR A 75 -3.23 10.42 -1.82
N GLU A 76 -3.69 9.17 -1.94
CA GLU A 76 -4.06 8.31 -0.82
C GLU A 76 -2.87 7.39 -0.50
N TYR A 77 -2.76 6.99 0.75
CA TYR A 77 -1.67 6.16 1.22
C TYR A 77 -2.16 4.89 1.88
N PHE A 78 -1.43 3.81 1.67
CA PHE A 78 -1.56 2.60 2.48
C PHE A 78 -0.18 2.06 2.82
N ILE A 79 -0.07 1.39 3.96
CA ILE A 79 1.16 0.76 4.41
C ILE A 79 1.03 -0.75 4.31
N THR A 80 2.10 -1.39 3.86
CA THR A 80 2.27 -2.82 4.03
C THR A 80 3.21 -3.12 5.18
N VAL A 81 2.94 -4.21 5.90
CA VAL A 81 3.79 -4.67 6.99
C VAL A 81 3.96 -6.18 6.94
N SER A 82 5.18 -6.64 7.17
CA SER A 82 5.52 -8.05 7.29
C SER A 82 6.61 -8.25 8.34
N THR A 83 6.68 -9.45 8.91
CA THR A 83 7.81 -9.84 9.77
C THR A 83 8.99 -10.25 8.91
N LEU A 84 10.22 -9.94 9.34
CA LEU A 84 11.45 -10.21 8.56
C LEU A 84 11.64 -11.70 8.21
N ASP A 85 11.09 -12.60 9.02
CA ASP A 85 11.25 -14.05 8.88
C ASP A 85 10.08 -14.75 8.15
N ALA A 86 9.01 -14.03 7.77
CA ALA A 86 7.82 -14.66 7.20
C ALA A 86 7.84 -14.71 5.66
N GLU A 87 7.43 -15.87 5.12
CA GLU A 87 6.81 -15.99 3.79
C GLU A 87 5.61 -15.02 3.68
N PRO A 88 5.20 -14.58 2.47
CA PRO A 88 4.66 -13.25 2.18
C PRO A 88 3.21 -13.04 2.69
N VAL A 89 3.02 -13.12 4.00
CA VAL A 89 1.84 -12.58 4.67
C VAL A 89 2.14 -11.11 4.90
N THR A 90 1.91 -10.36 3.84
CA THR A 90 1.96 -8.90 3.85
C THR A 90 0.55 -8.41 4.11
N ASN A 91 0.32 -7.82 5.28
CA ASN A 91 -0.95 -7.15 5.56
C ASN A 91 -0.86 -5.70 5.10
N SER A 92 -1.94 -5.19 4.51
CA SER A 92 -2.06 -3.81 4.05
C SER A 92 -3.08 -3.05 4.89
N PHE A 93 -2.76 -1.79 5.19
CA PHE A 93 -3.59 -0.92 6.02
C PHE A 93 -3.69 0.47 5.39
N ASP A 94 -4.91 0.98 5.26
CA ASP A 94 -5.15 2.33 4.78
C ASP A 94 -4.74 3.35 5.82
N LEU A 95 -4.14 4.45 5.36
CA LEU A 95 -3.90 5.62 6.19
C LEU A 95 -5.02 6.64 5.98
N GLU A 96 -5.41 7.32 7.05
CA GLU A 96 -6.36 8.44 6.99
C GLU A 96 -5.66 9.75 6.58
N VAL A 97 -4.32 9.74 6.53
CA VAL A 97 -3.51 10.92 6.23
C VAL A 97 -3.77 11.47 4.83
N GLY A 98 -4.12 12.76 4.77
CA GLY A 98 -4.27 13.51 3.53
C GLY A 98 -3.21 14.60 3.40
N GLY A 99 -2.46 14.58 2.30
CA GLY A 99 -1.39 15.54 2.01
C GLY A 99 -0.21 14.90 1.28
N GLU A 100 0.89 15.62 1.16
CA GLU A 100 2.14 15.10 0.63
C GLU A 100 3.07 14.71 1.79
N VAL A 101 3.51 13.46 1.85
CA VAL A 101 4.54 13.00 2.80
C VAL A 101 5.88 13.59 2.39
N VAL A 102 6.47 14.42 3.25
CA VAL A 102 7.72 15.15 2.97
C VAL A 102 8.90 14.69 3.82
N ASP A 103 8.65 14.00 4.92
CA ASP A 103 9.70 13.40 5.76
C ASP A 103 9.15 12.20 6.54
N ILE A 104 10.04 11.26 6.86
CA ILE A 104 9.72 9.98 7.49
C ILE A 104 10.81 9.64 8.51
N GLU A 105 10.39 9.36 9.75
CA GLU A 105 11.29 8.98 10.83
C GLU A 105 10.78 7.73 11.55
N TRP A 106 11.64 6.75 11.79
CA TRP A 106 11.34 5.68 12.75
C TRP A 106 11.57 6.13 14.18
N ILE A 107 10.60 5.85 15.04
CA ILE A 107 10.68 6.08 16.47
C ILE A 107 11.11 4.76 17.14
N PRO A 108 12.21 4.75 17.91
CA PRO A 108 12.64 3.58 18.67
C PRO A 108 11.52 3.06 19.59
N THR A 109 11.36 1.74 19.63
CA THR A 109 10.41 1.07 20.50
C THR A 109 10.99 -0.22 21.06
N GLU A 110 10.73 -0.48 22.34
CA GLU A 110 11.12 -1.72 23.02
C GLU A 110 10.15 -2.89 22.71
N ARG A 111 9.06 -2.62 21.99
CA ARG A 111 8.05 -3.64 21.68
C ARG A 111 8.42 -4.40 20.42
N HIS A 112 8.63 -5.71 20.58
CA HIS A 112 8.78 -6.61 19.44
C HIS A 112 7.55 -6.58 18.52
N HIS A 113 7.79 -6.75 17.21
CA HIS A 113 6.74 -6.76 16.19
C HIS A 113 5.85 -5.52 16.19
N THR A 114 6.42 -4.37 16.58
CA THR A 114 5.75 -3.07 16.50
C THR A 114 6.69 -2.12 15.79
N ALA A 115 6.18 -1.40 14.80
CA ALA A 115 6.85 -0.25 14.20
C ALA A 115 6.14 1.02 14.67
N MET A 116 6.92 2.01 15.10
CA MET A 116 6.43 3.36 15.35
C MET A 116 7.10 4.27 14.34
N ILE A 117 6.30 4.92 13.50
CA ILE A 117 6.78 5.72 12.37
C ILE A 117 6.11 7.08 12.47
N GLN A 118 6.92 8.12 12.33
CA GLN A 118 6.47 9.50 12.25
C GLN A 118 6.52 9.94 10.80
N LEU A 119 5.37 10.34 10.26
CA LEU A 119 5.27 10.99 8.97
C LEU A 119 5.14 12.50 9.19
N HIS A 120 5.92 13.28 8.46
CA HIS A 120 5.66 14.71 8.30
C HIS A 120 4.94 14.92 6.99
N VAL A 121 3.76 15.50 7.07
CA VAL A 121 2.87 15.65 5.92
C VAL A 121 2.56 17.11 5.70
N LEU A 122 2.70 17.59 4.48
CA LEU A 122 2.16 18.87 4.06
C LEU A 122 0.69 18.65 3.64
N PRO A 123 -0.29 19.12 4.43
CA PRO A 123 -1.68 18.86 4.10
C PRO A 123 -2.09 19.64 2.84
N TYR A 124 -2.93 19.02 2.02
CA TYR A 124 -3.53 19.71 0.89
C TYR A 124 -4.46 20.82 1.42
N THR A 125 -4.16 22.07 1.09
CA THR A 125 -5.10 23.16 1.34
C THR A 125 -6.16 23.20 0.24
N SER A 126 -7.32 23.80 0.51
CA SER A 126 -8.30 24.10 -0.56
C SER A 126 -7.72 24.97 -1.68
N GLN A 127 -6.60 25.66 -1.41
CA GLN A 127 -5.82 26.42 -2.38
C GLN A 127 -4.83 25.56 -3.17
N ALA A 128 -4.42 24.38 -2.70
CA ALA A 128 -3.47 23.48 -3.39
C ALA A 128 -4.03 22.92 -4.72
N LEU A 129 -5.34 23.07 -4.95
CA LEU A 129 -5.98 22.82 -6.26
C LEU A 129 -5.81 23.99 -7.25
N ASN A 130 -5.18 25.09 -6.84
CA ASN A 130 -4.84 26.24 -7.67
C ASN A 130 -3.34 26.19 -8.04
N PRO A 131 -2.97 26.19 -9.33
CA PRO A 131 -1.58 26.14 -9.79
C PRO A 131 -0.69 27.30 -9.32
N GLU A 132 -1.27 28.39 -8.82
CA GLU A 132 -0.53 29.55 -8.30
C GLU A 132 -0.44 29.59 -6.76
N ALA A 133 -1.04 28.62 -6.06
CA ALA A 133 -0.99 28.57 -4.61
C ALA A 133 0.35 28.00 -4.13
N THR A 134 1.10 28.82 -3.40
CA THR A 134 2.27 28.36 -2.66
C THR A 134 1.79 27.46 -1.53
N LEU A 135 2.34 26.24 -1.40
CA LEU A 135 2.12 25.33 -0.27
C LEU A 135 2.47 26.06 1.04
N SER A 136 1.47 26.68 1.67
CA SER A 136 1.62 27.54 2.86
C SER A 136 1.07 26.88 4.12
N ALA A 137 0.79 25.58 4.08
CA ALA A 137 0.39 24.84 5.25
C ALA A 137 1.62 24.46 6.08
N LEU A 138 1.52 24.60 7.40
CA LEU A 138 2.50 24.02 8.31
C LEU A 138 2.45 22.50 8.18
N PRO A 139 3.60 21.81 8.16
CA PRO A 139 3.64 20.36 8.22
C PRO A 139 2.88 19.86 9.46
N GLN A 140 2.03 18.87 9.27
CA GLN A 140 1.44 18.11 10.36
C GLN A 140 2.29 16.86 10.61
N THR A 141 2.38 16.45 11.86
CA THR A 141 3.05 15.22 12.24
C THR A 141 2.00 14.14 12.46
N VAL A 142 2.16 12.99 11.81
CA VAL A 142 1.30 11.83 11.98
C VAL A 142 2.13 10.69 12.55
N LEU A 143 1.73 10.20 13.73
CA LEU A 143 2.35 9.04 14.35
C LEU A 143 1.56 7.78 14.00
N ILE A 144 2.23 6.88 13.29
CA ILE A 144 1.73 5.57 12.92
C ILE A 144 2.34 4.55 13.89
N THR A 145 1.48 3.76 14.51
CA THR A 145 1.88 2.55 15.24
C THR A 145 1.28 1.35 14.51
N VAL A 146 2.14 0.48 13.99
CA VAL A 146 1.72 -0.67 13.19
C VAL A 146 2.33 -1.96 13.73
N THR A 147 1.51 -3.00 13.78
CA THR A 147 1.94 -4.39 13.97
C THR A 147 1.45 -5.19 12.76
N PRO A 148 1.88 -6.46 12.58
CA PRO A 148 1.39 -7.27 11.48
C PRO A 148 -0.15 -7.31 11.37
N ASP A 149 -0.88 -7.21 12.48
CA ASP A 149 -2.33 -7.43 12.52
C ASP A 149 -3.18 -6.16 12.63
N GLN A 150 -2.57 -5.00 12.92
CA GLN A 150 -3.31 -3.77 13.20
C GLN A 150 -2.47 -2.52 12.94
N ILE A 151 -3.19 -1.43 12.65
CA ILE A 151 -2.64 -0.08 12.55
C ILE A 151 -3.37 0.87 13.51
N GLN A 152 -2.64 1.86 14.02
CA GLN A 152 -3.19 3.03 14.68
C GLN A 152 -2.49 4.28 14.14
N GLU A 153 -3.29 5.26 13.73
CA GLU A 153 -2.83 6.56 13.27
C GLU A 153 -3.25 7.65 14.27
N ASN A 154 -2.34 8.56 14.63
CA ASN A 154 -2.65 9.72 15.47
C ASN A 154 -1.95 10.98 14.93
N THR A 155 -2.71 12.03 14.62
CA THR A 155 -2.15 13.33 14.30
C THR A 155 -1.68 14.05 15.57
N ILE A 156 -0.43 14.51 15.56
CA ILE A 156 0.21 15.27 16.65
C ILE A 156 0.28 16.74 16.21
N ASN A 157 -0.35 17.62 17.00
CA ASN A 157 -0.31 19.08 16.84
C ASN A 157 0.77 19.72 17.71
#